data_AF-A0A3D1S646-F1
#
_entry.id   AF-A0A3D1S646-F1
#
_cell.length_a   1.000
_cell.length_b   1.000
_cell.length_c   1.000
_cell.angle_alpha   90.00
_cell.angle_beta   90.00
_cell.angle_gamma   90.00
#
_symmetry.space_group_name_H-M   'P 1'
#
loop_
_entity.id
_entity.type
_entity.pdbx_description
1 polymer ?
#
loop_
_entity_poly.entity_id
_entity_poly.type
_entity_poly.pdbx_seq_one_letter_code
_entity_poly.pdbx_strand_id
1 'polypeptide(L)'
;MPDSLASLQQRADGAADLQSVVRTMKALSASNITQYENAVVALHEYYHTVELGLMACLQQRPLISMVPKTEQAARETIVIVFGTDQGLVGQFNDQIMQLVQSKSDEFKGTQTFWAIGERVYDHLIAANIPVAGQINLPNSVSTITDTIGHILHATTEEWHSEQVTDLYLFHHRPSATSGQYEPHWRRLLPLDNQWQLQIQQQPWPSNKLPQSLGNEQATLSALVREYLFV
;
A
#
# COMPACT_ATOMS: atom_id res chain seq x y z
N MET A 1 39.12 -28.11 22.29
CA MET A 1 39.67 -26.75 22.47
C MET A 1 38.90 -26.11 23.60
N PRO A 2 39.47 -25.95 24.81
CA PRO A 2 38.75 -25.31 25.91
C PRO A 2 38.60 -23.82 25.58
N ASP A 3 37.36 -23.31 25.65
CA ASP A 3 37.09 -21.87 25.59
C ASP A 3 37.93 -21.18 26.68
N SER A 4 38.82 -20.26 26.29
CA SER A 4 39.62 -19.48 27.22
C SER A 4 38.73 -18.47 27.94
N LEU A 5 39.04 -18.11 29.20
CA LEU A 5 38.31 -17.05 29.92
C LEU A 5 38.25 -15.74 29.09
N ALA A 6 39.29 -15.46 28.31
CA ALA A 6 39.32 -14.32 27.41
C ALA A 6 38.30 -14.43 26.25
N SER A 7 38.08 -15.63 25.69
CA SER A 7 37.07 -15.82 24.63
C SER A 7 35.64 -15.74 25.17
N LEU A 8 35.43 -16.15 26.43
CA LEU A 8 34.14 -15.97 27.11
C LEU A 8 33.86 -14.50 27.45
N GLN A 9 34.86 -13.75 27.92
CA GLN A 9 34.74 -12.31 28.16
C GLN A 9 34.43 -11.56 26.87
N GLN A 10 35.15 -11.85 25.79
CA GLN A 10 34.89 -11.22 24.49
C GLN A 10 33.47 -11.52 23.96
N ARG A 11 32.95 -12.74 24.16
CA ARG A 11 31.56 -13.08 23.83
C ARG A 11 30.56 -12.32 24.69
N ALA A 12 30.85 -12.13 25.99
CA ALA A 12 29.99 -11.41 26.91
C ALA A 12 29.93 -9.91 26.55
N ASP A 13 31.08 -9.29 26.28
CA ASP A 13 31.17 -7.89 25.86
C ASP A 13 30.43 -7.68 24.52
N GLY A 14 30.65 -8.57 23.54
CA GLY A 14 29.94 -8.52 22.27
C GLY A 14 28.42 -8.68 22.42
N ALA A 15 27.95 -9.53 23.35
CA ALA A 15 26.52 -9.68 23.64
C ALA A 15 25.93 -8.41 24.28
N ALA A 16 26.68 -7.76 25.18
CA ALA A 16 26.26 -6.51 25.82
C ALA A 16 26.15 -5.36 24.80
N ASP A 17 27.10 -5.25 23.87
CA ASP A 17 27.08 -4.27 22.79
C ASP A 17 25.89 -4.49 21.85
N LEU A 18 25.65 -5.73 21.43
CA LEU A 18 24.49 -6.09 20.60
C LEU A 18 23.17 -5.75 21.31
N GLN A 19 23.08 -6.01 22.62
CA GLN A 19 21.90 -5.66 23.41
C GLN A 19 21.66 -4.15 23.42
N SER A 20 22.71 -3.34 23.53
CA SER A 20 22.62 -1.87 23.49
C SER A 20 22.09 -1.35 22.15
N VAL A 21 22.60 -1.90 21.05
CA VAL A 21 22.15 -1.54 19.70
C VAL A 21 20.69 -1.90 19.49
N VAL A 22 20.29 -3.14 19.83
CA VAL A 22 18.90 -3.61 19.69
C VAL A 22 17.95 -2.76 20.54
N ARG A 23 18.35 -2.38 21.77
CA ARG A 23 17.53 -1.51 22.63
C ARG A 23 17.30 -0.14 21.99
N THR A 24 18.35 0.44 21.42
CA THR A 24 18.27 1.74 20.73
C THR A 24 17.37 1.64 19.50
N MET A 25 17.55 0.60 18.67
CA MET A 25 16.70 0.35 17.50
C MET A 25 15.24 0.20 17.89
N LYS A 26 14.93 -0.56 18.95
CA LYS A 26 13.56 -0.73 19.45
C LYS A 26 12.92 0.60 19.87
N ALA A 27 13.67 1.46 20.55
CA ALA A 27 13.19 2.77 20.96
C ALA A 27 12.92 3.69 19.75
N LEU A 28 13.82 3.68 18.75
CA LEU A 28 13.65 4.45 17.52
C LEU A 28 12.45 3.95 16.71
N SER A 29 12.30 2.63 16.55
CA SER A 29 11.15 2.03 15.87
C SER A 29 9.82 2.39 16.55
N ALA A 30 9.75 2.33 17.89
CA ALA A 30 8.54 2.72 18.61
C ALA A 30 8.16 4.20 18.39
N SER A 31 9.16 5.10 18.37
CA SER A 31 8.95 6.52 18.05
C SER A 31 8.44 6.69 16.62
N ASN A 32 9.05 6.00 15.64
CA ASN A 32 8.65 6.09 14.24
C ASN A 32 7.22 5.56 14.01
N ILE A 33 6.87 4.42 14.60
CA ILE A 33 5.51 3.86 14.52
C ILE A 33 4.49 4.89 15.00
N THR A 34 4.72 5.49 16.18
CA THR A 34 3.83 6.51 16.75
C THR A 34 3.68 7.72 15.82
N GLN A 35 4.77 8.18 15.19
CA GLN A 35 4.74 9.29 14.25
C GLN A 35 3.91 8.98 13.00
N TYR A 36 4.07 7.79 12.42
CA TYR A 36 3.28 7.37 11.26
C TYR A 36 1.82 7.11 11.60
N GLU A 37 1.51 6.54 12.76
CA GLU A 37 0.13 6.36 13.23
C GLU A 37 -0.58 7.71 13.41
N ASN A 38 0.09 8.70 14.01
CA ASN A 38 -0.45 10.05 14.13
C ASN A 38 -0.70 10.71 12.77
N ALA A 39 0.17 10.46 11.78
CA ALA A 39 -0.01 10.96 10.43
C ALA A 39 -1.26 10.36 9.76
N VAL A 40 -1.50 9.05 9.93
CA VAL A 40 -2.71 8.38 9.43
C VAL A 40 -3.96 8.96 10.09
N VAL A 41 -3.93 9.19 11.41
CA VAL A 41 -5.06 9.82 12.13
C VAL A 41 -5.34 11.23 11.60
N ALA A 42 -4.29 12.03 11.37
CA ALA A 42 -4.43 13.38 10.81
C ALA A 42 -5.01 13.39 9.38
N LEU A 43 -4.74 12.34 8.60
CA LEU A 43 -5.23 12.20 7.22
C LEU A 43 -6.68 11.71 7.14
N HIS A 44 -7.21 11.13 8.22
CA HIS A 44 -8.53 10.50 8.23
C HIS A 44 -9.66 11.45 7.80
N GLU A 45 -9.68 12.68 8.32
CA GLU A 45 -10.70 13.68 7.97
C GLU A 45 -10.60 14.14 6.50
N TYR A 46 -9.38 14.24 5.98
CA TYR A 46 -9.16 14.56 4.56
C TYR A 46 -9.70 13.44 3.68
N TYR A 47 -9.34 12.20 3.97
CA TYR A 47 -9.82 11.02 3.23
C TYR A 47 -11.35 10.96 3.23
N HIS A 48 -11.96 11.13 4.41
CA HIS A 48 -13.41 11.14 4.55
C HIS A 48 -14.06 12.24 3.71
N THR A 49 -13.45 13.43 3.63
CA THR A 49 -13.93 14.53 2.78
C THR A 49 -13.87 14.18 1.30
N VAL A 50 -12.81 13.51 0.85
CA VAL A 50 -12.68 13.02 -0.54
C VAL A 50 -13.74 11.96 -0.83
N GLU A 51 -14.00 11.02 0.08
CA GLU A 51 -15.06 10.01 -0.05
C GLU A 51 -16.45 10.64 -0.18
N LEU A 52 -16.76 11.66 0.64
CA LEU A 52 -18.01 12.40 0.54
C LEU A 52 -18.13 13.13 -0.81
N GLY A 53 -17.04 13.72 -1.30
CA GLY A 53 -17.00 14.33 -2.64
C GLY A 53 -17.27 13.32 -3.75
N LEU A 54 -16.66 12.13 -3.68
CA LEU A 54 -16.88 11.05 -4.63
C LEU A 54 -18.33 10.56 -4.58
N MET A 55 -18.88 10.34 -3.39
CA MET A 55 -20.27 9.96 -3.18
C MET A 55 -21.23 10.99 -3.81
N ALA A 56 -20.98 12.28 -3.58
CA ALA A 56 -21.74 13.37 -4.18
C ALA A 56 -21.73 13.31 -5.72
N CYS A 57 -20.57 13.13 -6.34
CA CYS A 57 -20.45 13.03 -7.80
C CYS A 57 -21.10 11.75 -8.36
N LEU A 58 -20.98 10.62 -7.67
CA LEU A 58 -21.51 9.33 -8.12
C LEU A 58 -23.04 9.25 -7.97
N GLN A 59 -23.66 9.92 -6.99
CA GLN A 59 -25.12 9.94 -6.85
C GLN A 59 -25.84 10.70 -7.98
N GLN A 60 -25.16 11.66 -8.60
CA GLN A 60 -25.73 12.46 -9.69
C GLN A 60 -25.71 11.74 -11.04
N ARG A 61 -25.09 10.57 -11.13
CA ARG A 61 -24.91 9.81 -12.37
C ARG A 61 -25.54 8.43 -12.28
N PRO A 62 -26.12 7.90 -13.37
CA PRO A 62 -26.37 6.46 -13.47
C PRO A 62 -25.03 5.72 -13.35
N LEU A 63 -25.01 4.50 -12.79
CA LEU A 63 -23.79 3.68 -12.68
C LEU A 63 -23.09 3.58 -14.05
N ILE A 64 -22.05 4.39 -14.25
CA ILE A 64 -21.23 4.32 -15.46
C ILE A 64 -20.17 3.28 -15.17
N SER A 65 -20.14 2.20 -15.95
CA SER A 65 -18.99 1.30 -15.95
C SER A 65 -17.75 2.12 -16.34
N MET A 66 -16.95 2.52 -15.35
CA MET A 66 -15.64 3.14 -15.58
C MET A 66 -14.63 2.13 -16.13
N VAL A 67 -15.02 0.86 -16.21
CA VAL A 67 -14.28 -0.22 -16.86
C VAL A 67 -14.73 -0.32 -18.32
N PRO A 68 -13.80 -0.38 -19.29
CA PRO A 68 -14.11 -0.82 -20.65
C PRO A 68 -14.82 -2.18 -20.60
N LYS A 69 -16.01 -2.28 -21.22
CA LYS A 69 -16.87 -3.49 -21.21
C LYS A 69 -16.30 -4.70 -21.98
N THR A 70 -15.05 -4.67 -22.41
CA THR A 70 -14.51 -5.70 -23.29
C THR A 70 -13.95 -6.86 -22.48
N GLU A 71 -14.73 -7.93 -22.32
CA GLU A 71 -14.28 -9.20 -21.73
C GLU A 71 -13.12 -9.86 -22.50
N GLN A 72 -12.81 -9.36 -23.70
CA GLN A 72 -11.73 -9.82 -24.59
C GLN A 72 -10.51 -8.88 -24.64
N ALA A 73 -10.49 -7.78 -23.89
CA ALA A 73 -9.29 -6.94 -23.81
C ALA A 73 -8.17 -7.72 -23.10
N ALA A 74 -6.95 -7.60 -23.61
CA ALA A 74 -5.77 -8.04 -22.87
C ALA A 74 -5.78 -7.38 -21.49
N ARG A 75 -5.54 -8.18 -20.45
CA ARG A 75 -5.48 -7.71 -19.07
C ARG A 75 -4.03 -7.60 -18.65
N GLU A 76 -3.76 -6.52 -17.96
CA GLU A 76 -2.51 -6.28 -17.28
C GLU A 76 -2.79 -6.19 -15.80
N THR A 77 -2.00 -6.87 -14.99
CA THR A 77 -2.11 -6.80 -13.54
C THR A 77 -0.86 -6.12 -12.99
N ILE A 78 -1.04 -4.96 -12.39
CA ILE A 78 0.03 -4.29 -11.64
C ILE A 78 -0.15 -4.64 -10.16
N VAL A 79 0.93 -5.12 -9.55
CA VAL A 79 0.94 -5.50 -8.14
C VAL A 79 1.97 -4.66 -7.40
N ILE A 80 1.51 -3.81 -6.50
CA ILE A 80 2.37 -3.04 -5.59
C ILE A 80 2.51 -3.84 -4.29
N VAL A 81 3.73 -4.14 -3.88
CA VAL A 81 4.01 -4.87 -2.64
C VAL A 81 4.81 -3.99 -1.68
N PHE A 82 4.21 -3.63 -0.55
CA PHE A 82 4.89 -2.92 0.54
C PHE A 82 5.59 -3.92 1.47
N GLY A 83 6.88 -3.67 1.67
CA GLY A 83 7.73 -4.38 2.63
C GLY A 83 8.51 -3.40 3.49
N THR A 84 9.75 -3.76 3.81
CA THR A 84 10.66 -2.94 4.62
C THR A 84 11.97 -2.68 3.89
N ASP A 85 12.60 -1.54 4.16
CA ASP A 85 13.98 -1.29 3.72
C ASP A 85 15.00 -2.01 4.63
N GLN A 86 14.66 -2.16 5.90
CA GLN A 86 15.56 -2.72 6.92
C GLN A 86 15.21 -4.18 7.24
N GLY A 87 16.23 -4.95 7.66
CA GLY A 87 16.08 -6.31 8.17
C GLY A 87 15.69 -6.35 9.65
N LEU A 88 15.80 -7.52 10.29
CA LEU A 88 15.47 -7.75 11.71
C LEU A 88 14.00 -7.47 12.07
N VAL A 89 13.10 -7.67 11.11
CA VAL A 89 11.65 -7.45 11.24
C VAL A 89 10.86 -8.73 11.53
N GLY A 90 11.55 -9.79 11.97
CA GLY A 90 10.93 -11.11 12.14
C GLY A 90 10.37 -11.64 10.83
N GLN A 91 9.14 -12.16 10.87
CA GLN A 91 8.46 -12.78 9.72
C GLN A 91 7.67 -11.78 8.87
N PHE A 92 7.83 -10.47 9.08
CA PHE A 92 7.02 -9.44 8.40
C PHE A 92 7.08 -9.58 6.86
N ASN A 93 8.29 -9.56 6.29
CA ASN A 93 8.44 -9.71 4.83
C ASN A 93 8.06 -11.12 4.35
N ASP A 94 8.30 -12.16 5.16
CA ASP A 94 7.92 -13.53 4.82
C ASP A 94 6.39 -13.68 4.70
N GLN A 95 5.64 -13.09 5.62
CA GLN A 95 4.18 -13.13 5.67
C GLN A 95 3.55 -12.44 4.47
N ILE A 96 4.04 -11.26 4.07
CA ILE A 96 3.50 -10.59 2.87
C ILE A 96 3.86 -11.37 1.61
N MET A 97 5.07 -11.94 1.54
CA MET A 97 5.48 -12.75 0.39
C MET A 97 4.64 -14.03 0.24
N GLN A 98 4.32 -14.69 1.34
CA GLN A 98 3.39 -15.83 1.34
C GLN A 98 2.01 -15.42 0.81
N LEU A 99 1.50 -14.24 1.23
CA LEU A 99 0.23 -13.72 0.73
C LEU A 99 0.29 -13.43 -0.78
N VAL A 100 1.34 -12.76 -1.24
CA VAL A 100 1.59 -12.48 -2.67
C VAL A 100 1.59 -13.77 -3.49
N GLN A 101 2.35 -14.79 -3.07
CA GLN A 101 2.41 -16.09 -3.75
C GLN A 101 1.07 -16.83 -3.74
N SER A 102 0.31 -16.75 -2.64
CA SER A 102 -1.01 -17.38 -2.58
C SER A 102 -2.03 -16.74 -3.53
N LYS A 103 -1.80 -15.49 -3.94
CA LYS A 103 -2.71 -14.69 -4.77
C LYS A 103 -2.23 -14.51 -6.21
N SER A 104 -0.95 -14.71 -6.50
CA SER A 104 -0.39 -14.54 -7.84
C SER A 104 -1.12 -15.38 -8.89
N ASP A 105 -1.53 -16.60 -8.53
CA ASP A 105 -2.20 -17.51 -9.45
C ASP A 105 -3.66 -17.10 -9.76
N GLU A 106 -4.26 -16.25 -8.91
CA GLU A 106 -5.62 -15.72 -9.12
C GLU A 106 -5.65 -14.57 -10.12
N PHE A 107 -4.51 -13.92 -10.36
CA PHE A 107 -4.41 -12.76 -11.25
C PHE A 107 -4.36 -13.18 -12.73
N LYS A 108 -5.06 -12.40 -13.57
CA LYS A 108 -5.19 -12.69 -15.00
C LYS A 108 -4.25 -11.80 -15.81
N GLY A 109 -3.71 -12.35 -16.89
CA GLY A 109 -2.88 -11.61 -17.84
C GLY A 109 -1.43 -11.44 -17.37
N THR A 110 -0.72 -10.49 -17.96
CA THR A 110 0.67 -10.21 -17.62
C THR A 110 0.74 -9.52 -16.26
N GLN A 111 1.63 -10.00 -15.39
CA GLN A 111 1.79 -9.47 -14.04
C GLN A 111 3.07 -8.67 -13.94
N THR A 112 2.95 -7.43 -13.48
CA THR A 112 4.05 -6.49 -13.29
C THR A 112 4.11 -6.11 -11.82
N PHE A 113 5.20 -6.48 -11.13
CA PHE A 113 5.36 -6.20 -9.70
C PHE A 113 6.18 -4.94 -9.47
N TRP A 114 5.75 -4.14 -8.50
CA TRP A 114 6.50 -3.00 -7.96
C TRP A 114 6.80 -3.27 -6.48
N ALA A 115 8.09 -3.23 -6.13
CA ALA A 115 8.54 -3.44 -4.77
C ALA A 115 8.68 -2.10 -4.06
N ILE A 116 7.89 -1.89 -3.00
CA ILE A 116 8.05 -0.75 -2.11
C ILE A 116 8.83 -1.22 -0.88
N GLY A 117 10.14 -1.07 -0.95
CA GLY A 117 11.10 -1.48 0.07
C GLY A 117 12.18 -2.43 -0.45
N GLU A 118 13.40 -2.23 0.04
CA GLU A 118 14.57 -3.02 -0.39
C GLU A 118 14.44 -4.51 -0.09
N ARG A 119 13.97 -4.90 1.11
CA ARG A 119 13.91 -6.31 1.48
C ARG A 119 12.86 -7.08 0.69
N VAL A 120 11.71 -6.46 0.38
CA VAL A 120 10.70 -7.16 -0.42
C VAL A 120 11.12 -7.30 -1.88
N TYR A 121 11.88 -6.33 -2.41
CA TYR A 121 12.52 -6.46 -3.71
C TYR A 121 13.42 -7.69 -3.77
N ASP A 122 14.34 -7.84 -2.81
CA ASP A 122 15.24 -9.00 -2.73
C ASP A 122 14.47 -10.33 -2.70
N HIS A 123 13.38 -10.38 -1.91
CA HIS A 123 12.53 -11.58 -1.82
C HIS A 123 11.79 -11.89 -3.12
N LEU A 124 11.27 -10.88 -3.83
CA LEU A 124 10.59 -11.04 -5.12
C LEU A 124 11.56 -11.58 -6.18
N ILE A 125 12.77 -11.01 -6.26
CA ILE A 125 13.81 -11.45 -7.18
C ILE A 125 14.26 -12.89 -6.86
N ALA A 126 14.47 -13.21 -5.58
CA ALA A 126 14.83 -14.57 -5.16
C ALA A 126 13.75 -15.61 -5.52
N ALA A 127 12.48 -15.20 -5.57
CA ALA A 127 11.36 -16.03 -6.00
C ALA A 127 11.18 -16.09 -7.53
N ASN A 128 12.07 -15.48 -8.33
CA ASN A 128 11.96 -15.34 -9.78
C ASN A 128 10.67 -14.63 -10.25
N ILE A 129 10.13 -13.73 -9.42
CA ILE A 129 8.98 -12.90 -9.80
C ILE A 129 9.50 -11.67 -10.55
N PRO A 130 8.97 -11.35 -11.75
CA PRO A 130 9.41 -10.19 -12.52
C PRO A 130 8.98 -8.89 -11.82
N VAL A 131 9.97 -8.08 -11.45
CA VAL A 131 9.76 -6.77 -10.80
C VAL A 131 10.14 -5.66 -11.78
N ALA A 132 9.21 -4.74 -12.06
CA ALA A 132 9.44 -3.58 -12.92
C ALA A 132 10.35 -2.54 -12.25
N GLY A 133 10.22 -2.35 -10.94
CA GLY A 133 11.10 -1.46 -10.21
C GLY A 133 10.95 -1.54 -8.70
N GLN A 134 11.86 -0.84 -8.03
CA GLN A 134 11.92 -0.69 -6.58
C GLN A 134 11.81 0.79 -6.21
N ILE A 135 11.02 1.07 -5.18
CA ILE A 135 10.92 2.38 -4.54
C ILE A 135 11.18 2.19 -3.05
N ASN A 136 12.04 3.01 -2.45
CA ASN A 136 12.31 2.93 -1.02
C ASN A 136 11.15 3.53 -0.20
N LEU A 137 10.98 3.09 1.04
CA LEU A 137 9.97 3.67 1.92
C LEU A 137 10.33 5.11 2.31
N PRO A 138 9.33 5.93 2.66
CA PRO A 138 9.60 7.26 3.17
C PRO A 138 10.42 7.15 4.46
N ASN A 139 11.50 7.93 4.53
CA ASN A 139 12.35 8.03 5.72
C ASN A 139 11.75 8.93 6.82
N SER A 140 10.66 9.64 6.53
CA SER A 140 9.97 10.55 7.44
C SER A 140 8.52 10.77 7.01
N VAL A 141 7.67 11.28 7.92
CA VAL A 141 6.29 11.65 7.58
C VAL A 141 6.22 12.73 6.49
N SER A 142 7.17 13.66 6.47
CA SER A 142 7.22 14.73 5.47
C SER A 142 7.49 14.26 4.04
N THR A 143 8.07 13.07 3.87
CA THR A 143 8.42 12.52 2.55
C THR A 143 7.37 11.55 2.00
N ILE A 144 6.29 11.25 2.76
CA ILE A 144 5.21 10.36 2.31
C ILE A 144 4.61 10.85 0.99
N THR A 145 4.27 12.14 0.91
CA THR A 145 3.64 12.74 -0.29
C THR A 145 4.49 12.53 -1.54
N ASP A 146 5.80 12.76 -1.45
CA ASP A 146 6.71 12.58 -2.57
C ASP A 146 6.81 11.10 -2.98
N THR A 147 6.90 10.19 -2.00
CA THR A 147 6.94 8.75 -2.27
C THR A 147 5.66 8.24 -2.95
N ILE A 148 4.48 8.67 -2.50
CA ILE A 148 3.22 8.30 -3.15
C ILE A 148 3.15 8.85 -4.57
N GLY A 149 3.57 10.10 -4.78
CA GLY A 149 3.66 10.69 -6.12
C GLY A 149 4.54 9.86 -7.06
N HIS A 150 5.69 9.39 -6.58
CA HIS A 150 6.57 8.49 -7.35
C HIS A 150 5.91 7.14 -7.64
N ILE A 151 5.21 6.54 -6.68
CA ILE A 151 4.50 5.26 -6.88
C ILE A 151 3.40 5.40 -7.93
N LEU A 152 2.59 6.44 -7.83
CA LEU A 152 1.53 6.71 -8.81
C LEU A 152 2.11 6.96 -10.19
N HIS A 153 3.18 7.77 -10.29
CA HIS A 153 3.84 8.01 -11.57
C HIS A 153 4.38 6.71 -12.20
N ALA A 154 5.16 5.94 -11.43
CA ALA A 154 5.74 4.67 -11.87
C ALA A 154 4.68 3.66 -12.33
N THR A 155 3.58 3.53 -11.57
CA THR A 155 2.50 2.60 -11.96
C THR A 155 1.69 3.09 -13.15
N THR A 156 1.58 4.40 -13.38
CA THR A 156 0.91 4.93 -14.59
C THR A 156 1.73 4.78 -15.86
N GLU A 157 3.07 4.70 -15.78
CA GLU A 157 3.92 4.43 -16.95
C GLU A 157 3.68 3.03 -17.52
N GLU A 158 3.31 2.09 -16.65
CA GLU A 158 2.92 0.73 -17.03
C GLU A 158 1.48 0.65 -17.58
N TRP A 159 0.71 1.74 -17.57
CA TRP A 159 -0.68 1.70 -18.07
C TRP A 159 -0.72 1.76 -19.60
N HIS A 160 -1.00 0.62 -20.21
CA HIS A 160 -1.28 0.55 -21.63
C HIS A 160 -2.76 0.90 -21.90
N SER A 161 -3.00 2.01 -22.61
CA SER A 161 -4.35 2.55 -22.86
C SER A 161 -5.33 1.60 -23.56
N GLU A 162 -4.83 0.55 -24.20
CA GLU A 162 -5.62 -0.48 -24.90
C GLU A 162 -5.97 -1.68 -24.01
N GLN A 163 -5.44 -1.77 -22.79
CA GLN A 163 -5.60 -2.89 -21.87
C GLN A 163 -6.43 -2.50 -20.64
N VAL A 164 -7.08 -3.50 -20.03
CA VAL A 164 -7.70 -3.31 -18.73
C VAL A 164 -6.64 -3.60 -17.67
N THR A 165 -6.25 -2.56 -16.93
CA THR A 165 -5.27 -2.67 -15.85
C THR A 165 -5.95 -2.90 -14.51
N ASP A 166 -5.73 -4.08 -13.92
CA ASP A 166 -6.05 -4.36 -12.53
C ASP A 166 -4.87 -3.91 -11.65
N LEU A 167 -5.12 -3.09 -10.62
CA LEU A 167 -4.09 -2.64 -9.68
C LEU A 167 -4.36 -3.24 -8.30
N TYR A 168 -3.42 -4.03 -7.80
CA TYR A 168 -3.49 -4.62 -6.46
C TYR A 168 -2.41 -4.04 -5.56
N LEU A 169 -2.78 -3.81 -4.30
CA LEU A 169 -1.91 -3.33 -3.24
C LEU A 169 -1.79 -4.41 -2.17
N PHE A 170 -0.57 -4.83 -1.86
CA PHE A 170 -0.24 -5.72 -0.76
C PHE A 170 0.50 -4.94 0.31
N HIS A 171 0.00 -4.96 1.54
CA HIS A 171 0.60 -4.25 2.66
C HIS A 171 0.20 -4.90 3.99
N HIS A 172 0.91 -4.57 5.06
CA HIS A 172 0.45 -4.93 6.39
C HIS A 172 -0.53 -3.89 6.92
N ARG A 173 -1.51 -4.35 7.71
CA ARG A 173 -2.43 -3.48 8.45
C ARG A 173 -2.49 -3.90 9.92
N PRO A 174 -2.74 -2.97 10.85
CA PRO A 174 -2.97 -3.34 12.24
C PRO A 174 -4.25 -4.18 12.36
N SER A 175 -4.14 -5.35 12.99
CA SER A 175 -5.27 -6.23 13.25
C SER A 175 -6.15 -5.61 14.35
N ALA A 176 -7.45 -5.56 14.11
CA ALA A 176 -8.42 -4.97 15.04
C ALA A 176 -8.48 -5.66 16.41
N THR A 177 -7.96 -6.90 16.52
CA THR A 177 -8.15 -7.75 17.71
C THR A 177 -6.86 -7.93 18.51
N SER A 178 -5.71 -8.10 17.87
CA SER A 178 -4.46 -8.47 18.54
C SER A 178 -3.46 -7.32 18.66
N GLY A 179 -3.71 -6.19 17.98
CA GLY A 179 -2.72 -5.11 17.83
C GLY A 179 -1.47 -5.50 17.05
N GLN A 180 -1.42 -6.73 16.52
CA GLN A 180 -0.35 -7.19 15.65
C GLN A 180 -0.68 -6.80 14.21
N TYR A 181 0.35 -6.58 13.40
CA TYR A 181 0.18 -6.33 11.99
C TYR A 181 -0.03 -7.64 11.24
N GLU A 182 -1.04 -7.68 10.37
CA GLU A 182 -1.37 -8.82 9.52
C GLU A 182 -1.19 -8.45 8.05
N PRO A 183 -0.70 -9.37 7.20
CA PRO A 183 -0.61 -9.13 5.77
C PRO A 183 -2.02 -9.02 5.19
N HIS A 184 -2.23 -8.02 4.36
CA HIS A 184 -3.51 -7.71 3.73
C HIS A 184 -3.29 -7.32 2.28
N TRP A 185 -4.32 -7.50 1.46
CA TRP A 185 -4.29 -7.05 0.07
C TRP A 185 -5.62 -6.39 -0.30
N ARG A 186 -5.57 -5.46 -1.23
CA ARG A 186 -6.76 -4.76 -1.75
C ARG A 186 -6.60 -4.53 -3.25
N ARG A 187 -7.69 -4.63 -3.99
CA ARG A 187 -7.78 -4.17 -5.38
C ARG A 187 -8.13 -2.69 -5.40
N LEU A 188 -7.24 -1.85 -5.94
CA LEU A 188 -7.44 -0.40 -6.08
C LEU A 188 -8.08 -0.03 -7.41
N LEU A 189 -7.69 -0.72 -8.48
CA LEU A 189 -8.26 -0.54 -9.81
C LEU A 189 -8.68 -1.89 -10.42
N PRO A 190 -9.62 -1.88 -11.35
CA PRO A 190 -10.46 -0.76 -11.79
C PRO A 190 -11.48 -0.31 -10.74
N LEU A 191 -11.91 0.96 -10.85
CA LEU A 191 -13.01 1.55 -10.10
C LEU A 191 -14.36 1.03 -10.64
N ASP A 192 -14.60 -0.26 -10.41
CA ASP A 192 -15.75 -0.98 -10.95
C ASP A 192 -17.06 -0.66 -10.21
N ASN A 193 -18.15 -1.31 -10.63
CA ASN A 193 -19.46 -1.10 -10.04
C ASN A 193 -19.50 -1.48 -8.55
N GLN A 194 -18.68 -2.44 -8.09
CA GLN A 194 -18.65 -2.80 -6.67
C GLN A 194 -18.04 -1.67 -5.86
N TRP A 195 -16.94 -1.08 -6.34
CA TRP A 195 -16.37 0.11 -5.73
C TRP A 195 -17.37 1.28 -5.68
N GLN A 196 -18.08 1.55 -6.79
CA GLN A 196 -19.09 2.62 -6.82
C GLN A 196 -20.21 2.39 -5.79
N LEU A 197 -20.69 1.14 -5.68
CA LEU A 197 -21.70 0.78 -4.68
C LEU A 197 -21.19 0.95 -3.25
N GLN A 198 -19.93 0.60 -2.97
CA GLN A 198 -19.32 0.79 -1.65
C GLN A 198 -19.28 2.27 -1.26
N ILE A 199 -18.89 3.16 -2.18
CA ILE A 199 -18.86 4.61 -1.94
C ILE A 199 -20.29 5.16 -1.77
N GLN A 200 -21.25 4.72 -2.59
CA GLN A 200 -22.64 5.20 -2.52
C GLN A 200 -23.39 4.73 -1.26
N GLN A 201 -22.98 3.61 -0.64
CA GLN A 201 -23.57 3.06 0.58
C GLN A 201 -23.14 3.78 1.86
N GLN A 202 -22.13 4.65 1.79
CA GLN A 202 -21.69 5.43 2.96
C GLN A 202 -22.81 6.37 3.44
N PRO A 203 -22.95 6.59 4.76
CA PRO A 203 -23.98 7.47 5.27
C PRO A 203 -23.64 8.93 4.94
N TRP A 204 -24.58 9.62 4.28
CA TRP A 204 -24.45 11.06 4.07
C TRP A 204 -24.68 11.80 5.40
N PRO A 205 -23.80 12.74 5.80
CA PRO A 205 -23.84 13.35 7.14
C PRO A 205 -25.00 14.36 7.34
N SER A 206 -25.77 14.67 6.30
CA SER A 206 -26.83 15.67 6.36
C SER A 206 -28.12 15.21 5.69
N ASN A 207 -29.21 15.95 5.90
CA ASN A 207 -30.48 15.70 5.21
C ASN A 207 -30.59 16.46 3.86
N LYS A 208 -29.52 17.12 3.42
CA LYS A 208 -29.48 17.86 2.15
C LYS A 208 -28.81 17.01 1.09
N LEU A 209 -29.41 16.92 -0.09
CA LEU A 209 -28.79 16.20 -1.20
C LEU A 209 -27.52 16.93 -1.66
N PRO A 210 -26.41 16.21 -1.88
CA PRO A 210 -25.21 16.80 -2.44
C PRO A 210 -25.46 17.34 -3.86
N GLN A 211 -24.80 18.45 -4.19
CA GLN A 211 -24.70 18.92 -5.56
C GLN A 211 -23.25 19.28 -5.91
N SER A 212 -22.76 18.77 -7.03
CA SER A 212 -21.49 19.24 -7.60
C SER A 212 -21.72 20.52 -8.41
N LEU A 213 -20.78 21.46 -8.29
CA LEU A 213 -20.78 22.72 -9.05
C LEU A 213 -19.74 22.63 -10.17
N GLY A 214 -20.09 23.08 -11.37
CA GLY A 214 -19.17 23.17 -12.50
C GLY A 214 -19.13 21.89 -13.35
N ASN A 215 -17.93 21.51 -13.79
CA ASN A 215 -17.75 20.36 -14.67
C ASN A 215 -17.63 19.07 -13.86
N GLU A 216 -18.72 18.32 -13.77
CA GLU A 216 -18.79 17.05 -13.04
C GLU A 216 -17.69 16.05 -13.42
N GLN A 217 -17.32 15.97 -14.71
CA GLN A 217 -16.29 15.04 -15.17
C GLN A 217 -14.90 15.44 -14.68
N ALA A 218 -14.60 16.74 -14.71
CA ALA A 218 -13.34 17.26 -14.20
C ALA A 218 -13.25 17.09 -12.68
N THR A 219 -14.33 17.40 -11.96
CA THR A 219 -14.41 17.21 -10.50
C THR A 219 -14.26 15.74 -10.12
N LEU A 220 -14.96 14.82 -10.81
CA LEU A 220 -14.83 13.39 -10.57
C LEU A 220 -13.40 12.90 -10.85
N SER A 221 -12.78 13.34 -11.95
CA SER A 221 -11.40 12.96 -12.26
C SER A 221 -10.41 13.49 -11.21
N ALA A 222 -10.61 14.70 -10.70
CA ALA A 222 -9.78 15.25 -9.63
C ALA A 222 -9.94 14.46 -8.33
N LEU A 223 -11.18 14.17 -7.93
CA LEU A 223 -11.47 13.39 -6.71
C LEU A 223 -10.95 11.95 -6.80
N VAL A 224 -10.99 11.32 -7.97
CA VAL A 224 -10.38 9.99 -8.18
C VAL A 224 -8.87 10.05 -8.03
N ARG A 225 -8.20 11.11 -8.51
CA ARG A 225 -6.75 11.29 -8.29
C ARG A 225 -6.42 11.44 -6.81
N GLU A 226 -7.19 12.25 -6.08
CA GLU A 226 -7.02 12.41 -4.64
C GLU A 226 -7.30 11.11 -3.88
N TYR A 227 -8.33 10.35 -4.29
CA TYR A 227 -8.65 9.05 -3.68
C TYR A 227 -7.56 8.00 -3.90
N LEU A 228 -6.90 8.00 -5.07
CA LEU A 228 -5.75 7.10 -5.32
C LEU A 228 -4.47 7.57 -4.62
N PHE A 229 -4.38 8.85 -4.28
CA PHE A 229 -3.25 9.44 -3.57
C PHE A 229 -3.29 9.18 -2.05
N VAL A 230 -4.47 8.96 -1.47
CA VAL A 230 -4.65 8.69 -0.03
C VAL A 230 -4.81 7.20 0.24
#